data_AF-A0A261RIE3-F1
#
_entry.id   AF-A0A261RIE3-F1
#
_cell.length_a   1.000
_cell.length_b   1.000
_cell.length_c   1.000
_cell.angle_alpha   90.00
_cell.angle_beta   90.00
_cell.angle_gamma   90.00
#
_symmetry.space_group_name_H-M   'P 1'
#
loop_
_entity.id
_entity.type
_entity.pdbx_description
1 polymer ?
#
loop_
_entity_poly.entity_id
_entity_poly.type
_entity_poly.pdbx_seq_one_letter_code
_entity_poly.pdbx_strand_id
1 'polypeptide(L)'
;MSRPPSNPVAPVSPGILAGHAAANPCLSCGACCSHFRVSFYCGETAGPNGGTVPVDLVRPISPLRVCMAGTEHGGGRCVALRGEVGQPGVHCAIYALRPSPCREFEVWLPDGSVNPDCQRLRAALGLPAIPPRPDAENDPQGPMHPDQPAAA
;
A
#
# COMPACT_ATOMS: atom_id res chain seq x y z
N MET A 1 55.24 7.40 0.39
CA MET A 1 54.22 7.51 1.46
C MET A 1 52.89 7.85 0.79
N SER A 2 52.19 6.83 0.30
CA SER A 2 50.95 7.02 -0.49
C SER A 2 49.76 6.86 0.44
N ARG A 3 49.04 7.97 0.70
CA ARG A 3 47.77 7.95 1.46
C ARG A 3 46.74 7.08 0.71
N PRO A 4 46.04 6.15 1.38
CA PRO A 4 44.91 5.46 0.76
C PRO A 4 43.75 6.44 0.52
N PRO A 5 42.93 6.25 -0.54
CA PRO A 5 41.78 7.10 -0.79
C PRO A 5 40.75 6.90 0.33
N SER A 6 40.45 7.99 1.03
CA SER A 6 39.35 8.09 1.99
C SER A 6 38.03 7.85 1.26
N ASN A 7 37.46 6.68 1.47
CA ASN A 7 36.12 6.32 1.00
C ASN A 7 35.10 7.27 1.67
N PRO A 8 34.33 8.09 0.92
CA PRO A 8 33.28 8.87 1.53
C PRO A 8 32.15 7.90 1.86
N VAL A 9 32.06 7.50 3.13
CA VAL A 9 30.83 6.92 3.65
C VAL A 9 29.78 8.02 3.52
N ALA A 10 28.94 7.92 2.49
CA ALA A 10 27.79 8.80 2.34
C ALA A 10 26.98 8.71 3.64
N PRO A 11 26.56 9.85 4.22
CA PRO A 11 25.74 9.83 5.42
C PRO A 11 24.45 9.08 5.09
N VAL A 12 24.33 7.88 5.62
CA VAL A 12 23.12 7.08 5.53
C VAL A 12 22.09 7.78 6.42
N SER A 13 21.00 8.28 5.83
CA SER A 13 19.96 9.00 6.56
C SER A 13 19.44 8.16 7.73
N PRO A 14 19.16 8.75 8.91
CA PRO A 14 18.68 8.04 10.10
C PRO A 14 17.45 7.14 9.85
N GLY A 15 16.64 7.44 8.83
CA GLY A 15 15.50 6.62 8.40
C GLY A 15 15.85 5.21 7.88
N ILE A 16 17.11 4.93 7.56
CA ILE A 16 17.57 3.58 7.18
C ILE A 16 17.91 2.74 8.42
N LEU A 17 18.30 3.35 9.54
CA LEU A 17 18.72 2.65 10.77
C LEU A 17 17.56 2.44 11.76
N ALA A 18 16.56 3.32 11.76
CA ALA A 18 15.28 3.06 12.40
C ALA A 18 14.36 2.41 11.37
N GLY A 19 14.27 1.07 11.40
CA GLY A 19 13.56 0.26 10.40
C GLY A 19 12.29 0.93 9.84
N HIS A 20 12.41 1.46 8.61
CA HIS A 20 11.39 1.99 7.70
C HIS A 20 9.94 2.07 8.24
N ALA A 21 9.71 2.85 9.30
CA ALA A 21 8.37 3.27 9.70
C ALA A 21 7.85 4.42 8.82
N ALA A 22 8.72 4.98 7.97
CA ALA A 22 8.39 5.98 6.94
C ALA A 22 7.99 5.37 5.58
N ALA A 23 7.97 4.04 5.44
CA ALA A 23 7.45 3.36 4.24
C ALA A 23 5.93 3.14 4.34
N ASN A 24 5.22 3.27 3.22
CA ASN A 24 3.78 3.00 3.15
C ASN A 24 3.48 1.55 3.64
N PRO A 25 2.79 1.35 4.77
CA PRO A 25 2.59 0.03 5.39
C PRO A 25 1.68 -0.88 4.55
N CYS A 26 0.96 -0.35 3.57
CA CYS A 26 0.20 -1.16 2.60
C CYS A 26 1.12 -2.00 1.72
N LEU A 27 2.37 -1.59 1.53
CA LEU A 27 3.34 -2.31 0.70
C LEU A 27 3.99 -3.51 1.42
N SER A 28 3.73 -3.70 2.72
CA SER A 28 4.43 -4.70 3.53
C SER A 28 3.56 -5.43 4.55
N CYS A 29 2.23 -5.24 4.57
CA CYS A 29 1.35 -5.96 5.51
C CYS A 29 0.43 -7.01 4.88
N GLY A 30 -0.08 -6.78 3.66
CA GLY A 30 -1.03 -7.68 3.00
C GLY A 30 -2.44 -7.73 3.61
N ALA A 31 -2.73 -6.96 4.66
CA ALA A 31 -3.97 -7.04 5.44
C ALA A 31 -5.24 -6.88 4.59
N CYS A 32 -5.34 -5.80 3.80
CA CYS A 32 -6.51 -5.55 2.96
C CYS A 32 -6.71 -6.63 1.90
N CYS A 33 -5.60 -7.20 1.39
CA CYS A 33 -5.61 -8.26 0.37
C CYS A 33 -6.04 -9.63 0.92
N SER A 34 -6.06 -9.84 2.23
CA SER A 34 -6.47 -11.09 2.87
C SER A 34 -7.85 -11.01 3.53
N HIS A 35 -8.59 -9.94 3.31
CA HIS A 35 -9.84 -9.72 4.04
C HIS A 35 -10.95 -9.09 3.20
N PHE A 36 -10.70 -8.00 2.49
CA PHE A 36 -11.79 -7.31 1.80
C PHE A 36 -12.18 -7.99 0.50
N ARG A 37 -13.49 -8.00 0.20
CA ARG A 37 -13.97 -8.19 -1.17
C ARG A 37 -13.67 -6.95 -1.98
N VAL A 38 -12.75 -7.05 -2.94
CA VAL A 38 -12.37 -5.91 -3.79
C VAL A 38 -13.28 -5.88 -5.00
N SER A 39 -14.48 -5.31 -4.86
CA SER A 39 -15.45 -5.13 -5.97
C SER A 39 -15.32 -3.76 -6.62
N PHE A 40 -15.30 -3.70 -7.95
CA PHE A 40 -15.09 -2.45 -8.69
C PHE A 40 -15.78 -2.49 -10.07
N TYR A 41 -15.78 -1.36 -10.78
CA TYR A 41 -16.45 -1.24 -12.08
C TYR A 41 -15.69 -2.05 -13.14
N CYS A 42 -16.40 -2.81 -13.98
CA CYS A 42 -15.76 -3.64 -15.01
C CYS A 42 -14.90 -2.84 -15.99
N GLY A 43 -15.17 -1.55 -16.20
CA GLY A 43 -14.36 -0.69 -17.07
C GLY A 43 -12.94 -0.40 -16.56
N GLU A 44 -12.61 -0.71 -15.30
CA GLU A 44 -11.24 -0.59 -14.79
C GLU A 44 -10.35 -1.80 -15.18
N THR A 45 -10.95 -2.88 -15.68
CA THR A 45 -10.20 -4.03 -16.19
C THR A 45 -9.55 -3.68 -17.54
N ALA A 46 -8.28 -4.06 -17.70
CA ALA A 46 -7.50 -3.81 -18.89
C ALA A 46 -8.17 -4.44 -20.12
N GLY A 47 -8.50 -3.61 -21.10
CA GLY A 47 -9.10 -4.06 -22.35
C GLY A 47 -9.08 -2.98 -23.42
N PRO A 48 -9.76 -3.22 -24.55
CA PRO A 48 -9.80 -2.28 -25.68
C PRO A 48 -10.33 -0.88 -25.31
N ASN A 49 -11.17 -0.81 -24.26
CA ASN A 49 -11.85 0.41 -23.83
C ASN A 49 -11.14 1.13 -22.67
N GLY A 50 -9.90 0.73 -22.32
CA GLY A 50 -9.14 1.28 -21.21
C GLY A 50 -9.01 0.33 -20.03
N GLY A 51 -8.82 0.89 -18.83
CA GLY A 51 -8.57 0.12 -17.61
C GLY A 51 -7.11 -0.32 -17.46
N THR A 52 -6.74 -0.77 -16.26
CA THR A 52 -5.36 -1.20 -15.94
C THR A 52 -5.29 -2.55 -15.25
N VAL A 53 -6.39 -3.02 -14.64
CA VAL A 53 -6.39 -4.26 -13.86
C VAL A 53 -6.38 -5.47 -14.80
N PRO A 54 -5.42 -6.41 -14.71
CA PRO A 54 -5.37 -7.56 -15.61
C PRO A 54 -6.64 -8.42 -15.54
N VAL A 55 -7.19 -8.76 -16.71
CA VAL A 55 -8.47 -9.51 -16.84
C VAL A 55 -8.41 -10.90 -16.19
N ASP A 56 -7.25 -11.55 -16.20
CA ASP A 56 -7.08 -12.89 -15.63
C ASP A 56 -7.16 -12.90 -14.09
N LEU A 57 -7.02 -11.73 -13.46
CA LEU A 57 -7.03 -11.57 -12.01
C LEU A 57 -8.40 -11.18 -11.45
N VAL A 58 -9.44 -11.13 -12.28
CA VAL A 58 -10.79 -10.72 -11.86
C VAL A 58 -11.83 -11.81 -12.05
N ARG A 59 -12.96 -11.68 -11.33
CA ARG A 59 -14.15 -12.51 -11.47
C ARG A 59 -15.41 -11.64 -11.57
N PRO A 60 -16.35 -11.97 -12.47
CA PRO A 60 -17.61 -11.24 -12.60
C PRO A 60 -18.47 -11.43 -11.34
N ILE A 61 -19.09 -10.34 -10.88
CA ILE A 61 -20.12 -10.36 -9.83
C ILE A 61 -21.49 -10.08 -10.45
N SER A 62 -21.56 -9.09 -11.34
CA SER A 62 -22.76 -8.67 -12.04
C SER A 62 -22.37 -8.07 -13.41
N PRO A 63 -23.33 -7.73 -14.29
CA PRO A 63 -23.01 -7.22 -15.63
C PRO A 63 -22.07 -6.02 -15.68
N LEU A 64 -22.08 -5.16 -14.63
CA LEU A 64 -21.26 -3.95 -14.56
C LEU A 64 -20.22 -3.98 -13.43
N ARG A 65 -20.08 -5.11 -12.72
CA ARG A 65 -19.12 -5.22 -11.61
C ARG A 65 -18.34 -6.52 -11.65
N VAL A 66 -17.05 -6.38 -11.37
CA VAL A 66 -16.12 -7.48 -11.14
C VAL A 66 -15.54 -7.36 -9.74
N CYS A 67 -14.86 -8.41 -9.28
CA CYS A 67 -13.95 -8.32 -8.14
C CYS A 67 -12.61 -8.96 -8.43
N MET A 68 -11.62 -8.67 -7.60
CA MET A 68 -10.37 -9.43 -7.61
C MET A 68 -10.65 -10.89 -7.24
N ALA A 69 -10.11 -11.81 -8.04
CA ALA A 69 -10.28 -13.24 -7.82
C ALA A 69 -9.73 -13.65 -6.44
N GLY A 70 -10.42 -14.59 -5.78
CA GLY A 70 -10.14 -15.03 -4.42
C GLY A 70 -10.76 -14.15 -3.33
N THR A 71 -11.41 -13.04 -3.68
CA THR A 71 -12.08 -12.14 -2.72
C THR A 71 -13.61 -12.16 -2.81
N GLU A 72 -14.19 -13.04 -3.62
CA GLU A 72 -15.59 -13.05 -4.07
C GLU A 72 -16.61 -12.95 -2.92
N HIS A 73 -16.32 -13.60 -1.79
CA HIS A 73 -17.19 -13.65 -0.60
C HIS A 73 -16.73 -12.71 0.53
N GLY A 74 -15.59 -12.02 0.38
CA GLY A 74 -14.90 -11.42 1.51
C GLY A 74 -14.25 -12.47 2.42
N GLY A 75 -13.33 -12.04 3.28
CA GLY A 75 -12.51 -12.92 4.14
C GLY A 75 -11.53 -13.83 3.37
N GLY A 76 -11.49 -13.73 2.04
CA GLY A 76 -10.64 -14.52 1.17
C GLY A 76 -9.30 -13.84 0.85
N ARG A 77 -8.41 -14.60 0.23
CA ARG A 77 -7.07 -14.15 -0.17
C ARG A 77 -7.08 -13.73 -1.64
N CYS A 78 -6.82 -12.45 -1.89
CA CYS A 78 -6.68 -11.90 -3.23
C CYS A 78 -5.57 -12.61 -4.03
N VAL A 79 -5.88 -12.96 -5.28
CA VAL A 79 -4.96 -13.63 -6.22
C VAL A 79 -3.66 -12.84 -6.45
N ALA A 80 -3.69 -11.51 -6.32
CA ALA A 80 -2.53 -10.65 -6.53
C ALA A 80 -1.57 -10.61 -5.33
N LEU A 81 -1.96 -11.12 -4.16
CA LEU A 81 -1.10 -11.11 -2.98
C LEU A 81 0.04 -12.12 -3.14
N ARG A 82 1.27 -11.65 -2.92
CA ARG A 82 2.50 -12.45 -2.86
C ARG A 82 3.04 -12.43 -1.44
N GLY A 83 3.66 -13.54 -1.02
CA GLY A 83 4.12 -13.73 0.35
C GLY A 83 3.00 -14.04 1.35
N GLU A 84 3.38 -14.06 2.63
CA GLU A 84 2.52 -14.34 3.77
C GLU A 84 2.14 -13.05 4.49
N VAL A 85 0.88 -12.92 4.92
CA VAL A 85 0.37 -11.71 5.58
C VAL A 85 1.22 -11.39 6.81
N GLY A 86 1.68 -10.14 6.91
CA GLY A 86 2.53 -9.67 8.00
C GLY A 86 4.01 -10.09 7.95
N GLN A 87 4.42 -10.92 6.98
CA GLN A 87 5.81 -11.38 6.86
C GLN A 87 6.62 -10.54 5.87
N PRO A 88 7.96 -10.43 6.04
CA PRO A 88 8.82 -9.78 5.06
C PRO A 88 8.64 -10.35 3.65
N GLY A 89 8.60 -9.46 2.66
CA GLY A 89 8.39 -9.83 1.25
C GLY A 89 6.92 -9.93 0.83
N VAL A 90 5.96 -9.74 1.76
CA VAL A 90 4.55 -9.63 1.39
C VAL A 90 4.29 -8.36 0.57
N HIS A 91 3.62 -8.50 -0.57
CA HIS A 91 3.30 -7.36 -1.45
C HIS A 91 2.18 -7.70 -2.44
N CYS A 92 1.58 -6.67 -3.04
CA CYS A 92 0.66 -6.83 -4.16
C CYS A 92 1.45 -6.86 -5.47
N ALA A 93 1.32 -7.94 -6.25
CA ALA A 93 2.00 -8.09 -7.54
C ALA A 93 1.60 -7.05 -8.60
N ILE A 94 0.43 -6.41 -8.42
CA ILE A 94 -0.10 -5.41 -9.35
C ILE A 94 -0.30 -4.04 -8.69
N TYR A 95 0.54 -3.67 -7.71
CA TYR A 95 0.34 -2.46 -6.90
C TYR A 95 0.11 -1.17 -7.73
N ALA A 96 0.85 -1.01 -8.83
CA ALA A 96 0.70 0.12 -9.76
C ALA A 96 -0.55 0.04 -10.65
N LEU A 97 -1.15 -1.14 -10.80
CA LEU A 97 -2.32 -1.43 -11.64
C LEU A 97 -3.58 -1.76 -10.80
N ARG A 98 -3.58 -1.37 -9.52
CA ARG A 98 -4.69 -1.65 -8.60
C ARG A 98 -6.00 -0.98 -9.06
N PRO A 99 -7.16 -1.60 -8.80
CA PRO A 99 -8.46 -0.96 -8.98
C PRO A 99 -8.66 0.18 -7.96
N SER A 100 -9.62 1.05 -8.23
CA SER A 100 -9.96 2.22 -7.42
C SER A 100 -10.17 1.92 -5.94
N PRO A 101 -10.95 0.90 -5.51
CA PRO A 101 -11.14 0.61 -4.08
C PRO A 101 -9.84 0.30 -3.32
N CYS A 102 -8.83 -0.25 -4.00
CA CYS A 102 -7.53 -0.50 -3.39
C CYS A 102 -6.65 0.75 -3.31
N ARG A 103 -6.88 1.76 -4.15
CA ARG A 103 -6.15 3.03 -4.15
C ARG A 103 -6.74 4.02 -3.16
N GLU A 104 -8.06 4.05 -3.08
CA GLU A 104 -8.85 4.96 -2.25
C GLU A 104 -8.85 4.57 -0.77
N PHE A 105 -8.44 3.34 -0.41
CA PHE A 105 -8.33 2.94 0.98
C PHE A 105 -7.08 3.56 1.63
N GLU A 106 -7.28 4.58 2.45
CA GLU A 106 -6.22 5.32 3.13
C GLU A 106 -5.83 4.69 4.47
N VAL A 107 -4.53 4.62 4.75
CA VAL A 107 -4.01 4.16 6.06
C VAL A 107 -4.11 5.25 7.11
N TRP A 108 -3.88 6.49 6.70
CA TRP A 108 -3.93 7.67 7.55
C TRP A 108 -5.01 8.60 7.02
N LEU A 109 -5.78 9.17 7.93
CA LEU A 109 -6.78 10.18 7.65
C LEU A 109 -6.09 11.53 7.34
N PRO A 110 -6.81 12.52 6.81
CA PRO A 110 -6.23 13.83 6.46
C PRO A 110 -5.53 14.53 7.63
N ASP A 111 -5.99 14.30 8.86
CA ASP A 111 -5.42 14.83 10.11
C ASP A 111 -4.18 14.05 10.61
N GLY A 112 -3.68 13.10 9.82
CA GLY A 112 -2.54 12.25 10.16
C GLY A 112 -2.86 11.13 11.15
N SER A 113 -4.07 11.09 11.72
CA SER A 113 -4.51 9.97 12.55
C SER A 113 -4.66 8.69 11.72
N VAL A 114 -4.59 7.52 12.35
CA VAL A 114 -4.67 6.25 11.63
C VAL A 114 -6.12 5.91 11.34
N ASN A 115 -6.41 5.46 10.11
CA ASN A 115 -7.72 4.98 9.73
C ASN A 115 -8.17 3.85 10.70
N PRO A 116 -9.30 4.02 11.41
CA PRO A 116 -9.76 3.06 12.41
C PRO A 116 -10.10 1.69 11.81
N ASP A 117 -10.54 1.62 10.55
CA ASP A 117 -10.82 0.36 9.88
C ASP A 117 -9.53 -0.39 9.54
N CYS A 118 -8.46 0.33 9.19
CA CYS A 118 -7.12 -0.26 9.02
C CYS A 118 -6.63 -0.87 10.34
N GLN A 119 -6.74 -0.14 11.45
CA GLN A 119 -6.32 -0.65 12.76
C GLN A 119 -7.16 -1.83 13.23
N ARG A 120 -8.48 -1.78 13.06
CA ARG A 120 -9.38 -2.88 13.42
C ARG A 120 -9.02 -4.15 12.65
N LEU A 121 -8.76 -4.03 11.35
CA LEU A 121 -8.35 -5.14 10.51
C LEU A 121 -6.99 -5.71 10.93
N ARG A 122 -6.01 -4.84 11.17
CA ARG A 122 -4.68 -5.26 11.65
C ARG A 122 -4.77 -6.01 12.97
N ALA A 123 -5.55 -5.51 13.93
CA ALA A 123 -5.79 -6.18 15.19
C ALA A 123 -6.43 -7.57 15.00
N ALA A 124 -7.43 -7.69 14.12
CA ALA A 124 -8.08 -8.97 13.80
C ALA A 124 -7.12 -9.99 13.16
N LEU A 125 -6.08 -9.53 12.47
CA LEU A 125 -5.04 -10.36 11.85
C LEU A 125 -3.80 -10.57 12.74
N GLY A 126 -3.80 -10.05 13.97
CA GLY A 126 -2.64 -10.13 14.87
C GLY A 126 -1.43 -9.29 14.42
N LEU A 127 -1.64 -8.30 13.56
CA LEU A 127 -0.60 -7.40 13.07
C LEU A 127 -0.35 -6.25 14.06
N PRO A 128 0.89 -5.74 14.17
CA PRO A 128 1.20 -4.64 15.07
C PRO A 128 0.43 -3.37 14.69
N ALA A 129 0.05 -2.55 15.66
CA ALA A 129 -0.61 -1.28 15.39
C ALA A 129 0.31 -0.32 14.62
N ILE A 130 -0.25 0.47 13.72
CA ILE A 130 0.49 1.54 13.02
C ILE A 130 0.44 2.81 13.90
N PRO A 131 1.52 3.57 14.05
CA PRO A 131 1.46 4.89 14.69
C PRO A 131 0.77 5.93 13.77
N PRO A 132 0.30 7.07 14.32
CA PRO A 132 -0.08 8.22 13.50
C PRO A 132 1.01 8.58 12.49
N ARG A 133 0.62 9.16 11.35
CA ARG A 133 1.57 9.58 10.33
C ARG A 133 2.52 10.58 10.99
N PRO A 134 3.84 10.39 10.88
CA PRO A 134 4.77 11.41 11.37
C PRO A 134 4.49 12.71 10.64
N ASP A 135 4.63 13.84 11.35
CA ASP A 135 4.60 15.14 10.72
C ASP A 135 5.60 15.15 9.56
N ALA A 136 5.26 15.85 8.47
CA ALA A 136 6.19 16.04 7.38
C ALA A 136 7.40 16.83 7.93
N GLU A 137 8.43 16.10 8.36
CA GLU A 137 9.68 16.68 8.83
C GLU A 137 10.17 17.60 7.72
N ASN A 138 10.34 18.90 8.04
CA ASN A 138 10.70 19.96 7.10
C ASN A 138 11.74 19.48 6.10
N ASP A 139 11.29 19.10 4.90
CA ASP A 139 12.17 18.89 3.77
C ASP A 139 12.70 20.28 3.38
N PRO A 140 14.02 20.56 3.50
CA PRO A 140 14.55 21.88 3.18
C PRO A 140 14.34 22.27 1.70
N GLN A 141 13.92 21.33 0.85
CA GLN A 141 13.51 21.55 -0.53
C GLN A 141 11.99 21.71 -0.73
N GLY A 142 11.19 21.61 0.34
CA GLY A 142 9.72 21.71 0.30
C GLY A 142 9.04 20.50 -0.35
N PRO A 143 7.70 20.34 -0.21
CA PRO A 143 6.98 19.25 -0.85
C PRO A 143 7.15 19.36 -2.38
N MET A 144 7.86 18.41 -2.97
CA MET A 144 8.06 18.35 -4.43
C MET A 144 6.77 18.10 -5.22
N HIS A 145 5.63 17.88 -4.55
CA HIS A 145 4.37 17.55 -5.19
C HIS A 145 3.25 18.53 -4.77
N PRO A 146 2.55 19.17 -5.73
CA PRO A 146 1.51 20.16 -5.45
C PRO A 146 0.24 19.59 -4.76
N ASP A 147 0.16 18.27 -4.61
CA ASP A 147 -0.99 17.56 -4.01
C ASP A 147 -0.69 16.89 -2.66
N GLN A 148 0.42 17.21 -2.00
CA GLN A 148 0.61 16.76 -0.62
C GLN A 148 -0.35 17.53 0.31
N PRO A 149 -1.28 16.85 1.02
CA PRO A 149 -2.11 17.54 1.98
C PRO A 149 -1.24 18.14 3.09
N ALA A 150 -1.63 19.33 3.54
CA ALA A 150 -0.93 20.06 4.59
C ALA A 150 -0.78 19.20 5.86
N ALA A 151 0.31 19.47 6.60
CA ALA A 151 0.50 18.97 7.95
C ALA A 151 -0.75 19.30 8.80
N ALA A 152 -1.07 18.40 9.73
CA ALA A 152 -2.12 18.63 10.72
C ALA A 152 -1.77 19.79 11.66
#